data_AF-Q43749-F1
#
_entry.id   AF-Q43749-F1
#
_cell.length_a   1.000
_cell.length_b   1.000
_cell.length_c   1.000
_cell.angle_alpha   90.00
_cell.angle_beta   90.00
_cell.angle_gamma   90.00
#
_symmetry.space_group_name_H-M   'P 1'
#
loop_
_entity.id
_entity.type
_entity.pdbx_description
1 polymer ?
#
loop_
_entity_poly.entity_id
_entity_poly.type
_entity_poly.pdbx_seq_one_letter_code
_entity_poly.pdbx_strand_id
1 'polypeptide(L)' 'PEDMDTPRTLYKITSNSPGSEVAAEVAAAFAAASIVFKNIDSNYSAKLLRRSQSLFAFADKYRGSYQASCPFYCS' A
#
# COMPACT_ATOMS: atom_id res chain seq x y z
N PRO A 1 16.07 -15.86 5.92
CA PRO A 1 14.62 -15.69 5.64
C PRO A 1 13.89 -17.02 5.38
N GLU A 2 14.56 -17.92 4.67
CA GLU A 2 14.24 -19.31 4.44
C GLU A 2 14.01 -20.10 5.74
N ASP A 3 14.84 -19.89 6.76
CA ASP A 3 14.82 -20.67 8.03
C ASP A 3 14.40 -19.82 9.25
N MET A 4 13.39 -18.96 9.11
CA MET A 4 12.88 -18.19 10.25
C MET A 4 11.80 -18.96 11.02
N ASP A 5 12.03 -19.16 12.31
CA ASP A 5 11.08 -19.82 13.23
C ASP A 5 10.21 -18.84 14.05
N THR A 6 10.42 -17.53 13.88
CA THR A 6 9.65 -16.48 14.60
C THR A 6 8.31 -16.19 13.92
N PRO A 7 7.21 -15.94 14.67
CA PRO A 7 5.92 -15.57 14.08
C PRO A 7 6.01 -14.32 13.18
N ARG A 8 5.40 -14.39 11.99
CA ARG A 8 5.28 -13.27 11.04
C ARG A 8 3.87 -12.68 11.07
N THR A 9 3.56 -11.95 12.14
CA THR A 9 2.23 -11.34 12.34
C THR A 9 1.91 -10.35 11.21
N LEU A 10 0.74 -10.49 10.61
CA LEU A 10 0.26 -9.60 9.56
C LEU A 10 -0.61 -8.50 10.16
N TYR A 11 -0.34 -7.26 9.74
CA TYR A 11 -1.15 -6.09 10.04
C TYR A 11 -1.74 -5.54 8.76
N LYS A 12 -2.95 -4.98 8.85
CA LYS A 12 -3.65 -4.39 7.70
C LYS A 12 -4.24 -3.04 8.07
N ILE A 13 -4.25 -2.15 7.09
CA ILE A 13 -5.01 -0.89 7.15
C ILE A 13 -6.48 -1.16 6.81
N THR A 14 -7.38 -0.52 7.54
CA THR A 14 -8.84 -0.60 7.31
C THR A 14 -9.46 0.77 7.57
N SER A 15 -10.76 0.93 7.28
CA SER A 15 -11.47 2.18 7.61
C SER A 15 -11.42 2.54 9.10
N ASN A 16 -11.27 1.53 9.97
CA ASN A 16 -11.28 1.71 11.44
C ASN A 16 -9.87 1.80 12.03
N SER A 17 -8.85 1.45 11.23
CA SER A 17 -7.42 1.57 11.56
C SER A 17 -6.72 2.14 10.33
N PRO A 18 -6.87 3.46 10.11
CA PRO A 18 -6.36 4.11 8.90
C PRO A 18 -4.83 4.09 8.84
N GLY A 19 -4.31 4.36 7.64
CA GLY A 19 -2.87 4.43 7.37
C GLY A 19 -2.64 5.18 6.07
N SER A 20 -2.90 6.49 6.10
CA SER A 20 -2.90 7.36 4.94
C SER A 20 -1.54 7.42 4.25
N GLU A 21 -0.42 7.44 5.00
CA GLU A 21 0.91 7.49 4.39
C GLU A 21 1.16 6.22 3.56
N VAL A 22 0.95 5.05 4.18
CA VAL A 22 1.15 3.75 3.54
C VAL A 22 0.21 3.58 2.34
N ALA A 23 -1.08 3.92 2.49
CA ALA A 23 -2.04 3.81 1.40
C ALA A 23 -1.69 4.75 0.22
N ALA A 24 -1.29 5.98 0.51
CA ALA A 24 -0.91 6.96 -0.51
C ALA A 24 0.41 6.60 -1.21
N GLU A 25 1.39 6.08 -0.49
CA GLU A 25 2.66 5.62 -1.06
C GLU A 25 2.45 4.45 -2.01
N VAL A 26 1.65 3.45 -1.61
CA VAL A 26 1.30 2.33 -2.50
C VAL A 26 0.48 2.81 -3.71
N ALA A 27 -0.41 3.79 -3.53
CA ALA A 27 -1.13 4.41 -4.64
C ALA A 27 -0.17 5.08 -5.63
N ALA A 28 0.83 5.81 -5.14
CA ALA A 28 1.84 6.46 -5.97
C ALA A 28 2.72 5.43 -6.72
N ALA A 29 3.14 4.37 -6.03
CA ALA A 29 3.90 3.27 -6.65
C ALA A 29 3.11 2.58 -7.77
N PHE A 30 1.82 2.32 -7.56
CA PHE A 30 0.95 1.74 -8.60
C PHE A 30 0.70 2.70 -9.76
N ALA A 31 0.57 4.01 -9.50
CA ALA A 31 0.47 5.01 -10.57
C ALA A 31 1.74 5.02 -11.42
N ALA A 32 2.92 5.08 -10.78
CA ALA A 32 4.20 5.06 -11.47
C ALA A 32 4.40 3.77 -12.28
N ALA A 33 4.11 2.61 -11.68
CA ALA A 33 4.18 1.32 -12.37
C ALA A 33 3.20 1.26 -13.55
N SER A 34 1.99 1.82 -13.44
CA SER A 34 1.03 1.85 -14.55
C SER A 34 1.57 2.58 -15.78
N ILE A 35 2.40 3.62 -15.59
CA ILE A 35 3.05 4.35 -16.68
C ILE A 35 4.11 3.46 -17.34
N VAL A 36 4.95 2.78 -16.54
CA VAL A 36 6.00 1.87 -17.04
C VAL A 36 5.39 0.74 -17.88
N PHE A 37 4.31 0.13 -17.39
CA PHE A 37 3.68 -1.01 -18.07
C PHE A 37 2.78 -0.60 -19.25
N LYS A 38 2.52 0.69 -19.48
CA LYS A 38 1.54 1.18 -20.46
C LYS A 38 1.74 0.59 -21.87
N ASN A 39 2.99 0.47 -22.31
CA ASN A 39 3.34 0.00 -23.65
C ASN A 39 3.75 -1.48 -23.71
N ILE A 40 3.96 -2.12 -22.56
CA ILE A 40 4.41 -3.52 -22.45
C ILE A 40 3.22 -4.43 -22.18
N ASP A 41 2.37 -4.03 -21.25
CA ASP A 41 1.16 -4.74 -20.86
C ASP A 41 0.08 -3.72 -20.46
N SER A 42 -0.73 -3.34 -21.44
CA SER A 42 -1.80 -2.36 -21.28
C SER A 42 -2.89 -2.82 -20.31
N ASN A 43 -3.15 -4.13 -20.23
CA ASN A 43 -4.11 -4.70 -19.29
C ASN A 43 -3.62 -4.58 -17.86
N TYR A 44 -2.35 -4.89 -17.62
CA TYR A 44 -1.74 -4.75 -16.30
C TYR A 44 -1.59 -3.28 -15.90
N SER A 45 -1.18 -2.41 -16.83
CA SER A 45 -1.18 -0.95 -16.65
C SER A 45 -2.55 -0.43 -16.18
N ALA A 46 -3.64 -0.80 -16.88
CA ALA A 46 -4.99 -0.39 -16.50
C ALA A 46 -5.41 -0.93 -15.12
N LYS A 47 -4.99 -2.16 -14.77
CA LYS A 47 -5.24 -2.74 -13.44
C LYS A 47 -4.53 -1.98 -12.34
N LEU A 48 -3.27 -1.60 -12.54
CA LEU A 48 -2.48 -0.81 -11.60
C LEU A 48 -3.08 0.58 -11.41
N LEU A 49 -3.46 1.26 -12.50
CA LEU A 49 -4.05 2.59 -12.43
C LEU A 49 -5.37 2.60 -11.67
N ARG A 50 -6.28 1.63 -11.95
CA ARG A 50 -7.54 1.49 -11.19
C ARG A 50 -7.29 1.28 -9.71
N ARG A 51 -6.33 0.41 -9.35
CA ARG A 51 -5.97 0.15 -7.95
C ARG A 51 -5.37 1.37 -7.26
N SER A 52 -4.52 2.12 -7.97
CA SER A 52 -3.94 3.38 -7.48
C SER A 52 -5.03 4.39 -7.13
N GLN A 53 -6.00 4.60 -8.01
CA GLN A 53 -7.12 5.51 -7.76
C GLN A 53 -7.96 5.08 -6.54
N SER A 54 -8.26 3.79 -6.41
CA SER A 54 -8.98 3.27 -5.24
C SER A 54 -8.20 3.46 -3.93
N LEU A 55 -6.89 3.21 -3.95
CA LEU A 55 -6.03 3.38 -2.78
C LEU A 55 -5.88 4.85 -2.38
N PHE A 56 -5.71 5.75 -3.35
CA PHE A 56 -5.63 7.18 -3.09
C PHE A 56 -6.94 7.71 -2.50
N ALA A 57 -8.08 7.32 -3.07
CA ALA A 57 -9.39 7.68 -2.53
C ALA A 57 -9.62 7.11 -1.11
N PHE A 58 -9.14 5.90 -0.84
CA PHE A 58 -9.17 5.31 0.51
C PHE A 58 -8.29 6.12 1.49
N ALA A 59 -7.06 6.46 1.09
CA ALA A 59 -6.13 7.23 1.91
C ALA A 59 -6.66 8.62 2.26
N ASP A 60 -7.34 9.27 1.31
CA ASP A 60 -7.93 10.59 1.48
C ASP A 60 -9.22 10.56 2.30
N LYS A 61 -10.06 9.54 2.10
CA LYS A 61 -11.34 9.38 2.83
C LYS A 61 -11.13 8.99 4.29
N TYR A 62 -10.19 8.08 4.57
CA TYR A 62 -9.92 7.58 5.91
C TYR A 62 -8.57 8.10 6.39
N ARG A 63 -8.55 9.38 6.80
CA ARG A 63 -7.32 10.03 7.24
C ARG A 63 -6.87 9.53 8.61
N GLY A 64 -5.60 9.14 8.69
CA GLY A 64 -4.92 8.83 9.94
C GLY A 64 -3.59 8.16 9.67
N SER A 65 -2.61 8.44 10.52
CA SER A 65 -1.28 7.85 10.40
C SER A 65 -1.29 6.36 10.71
N TYR A 66 -0.44 5.61 10.01
CA TYR A 66 -0.33 4.18 10.27
C TYR A 66 0.22 3.93 11.68
N GLN A 67 -0.62 3.37 12.55
CA GLN A 67 -0.24 2.94 13.89
C GLN A 67 -0.01 1.43 13.91
N ALA A 68 1.03 0.94 13.22
CA ALA A 68 1.60 -0.34 13.65
C ALA A 68 2.25 -0.11 15.01
N SER A 69 1.83 -0.91 16.00
CA SER A 69 2.62 -1.13 17.22
C SER A 69 4.07 -1.28 16.79
N CYS A 70 4.91 -0.34 17.19
CA CYS A 70 6.28 -0.23 16.74
C CYS A 70 7.15 -1.11 17.65
N PRO A 71 7.47 -2.35 17.29
CA PRO A 71 8.11 -3.27 18.22
C PRO A 71 9.64 -3.24 18.08
N PHE A 72 10.17 -2.68 16.97
CA PHE A 72 11.58 -2.82 16.61
C PHE A 72 12.25 -1.55 16.03
N TYR A 73 11.50 -0.55 15.54
CA TYR A 73 12.08 0.58 14.78
C TYR A 73 11.57 1.96 15.19
N CYS A 74 11.11 2.12 16.43
CA CYS A 74 10.87 3.45 16.99
C CYS A 74 11.98 3.73 18.00
N SER A 75 12.91 4.59 17.60
CA SER A 75 13.90 5.25 18.47
C SER A 75 13.30 6.47 19.14
#